data_AF-A0A2G8JV68-F1
#
_entry.id   AF-A0A2G8JV68-F1
#
_cell.length_a   1.000
_cell.length_b   1.000
_cell.length_c   1.000
_cell.angle_alpha   90.00
_cell.angle_beta   90.00
_cell.angle_gamma   90.00
#
_symmetry.space_group_name_H-M   'P 1'
#
loop_
_entity.id
_entity.type
_entity.pdbx_description
1 polymer ?
#
loop_
_entity_poly.entity_id
_entity_poly.type
_entity_poly.pdbx_seq_one_letter_code
_entity_poly.pdbx_strand_id
1 'polypeptide(L)'
;MQRKRGEQESLTYVDSSRIYLKYRLPLNEVVVDFFDQLKSVSSGYASFDYEDSGYQEADLIKLRILLNSKEVDELAIIVHRTKSREVGKAVCAKLKESIPRQLYEVAIQAAIGSKIVARETIKALRKNVLAKCYGGDITRKMKLLKRQAEGKKKMKKFGNVEVPKEAFLSVLKR
;
A
#
# COMPACT_ATOMS: atom_id res chain seq x y z
N MET A 1 -13.55 -15.29 -9.37
CA MET A 1 -12.36 -16.16 -9.38
C MET A 1 -11.32 -15.77 -10.43
N GLN A 2 -11.71 -15.32 -11.64
CA GLN A 2 -10.78 -14.91 -12.70
C GLN A 2 -9.84 -13.73 -12.32
N ARG A 3 -10.31 -12.75 -11.55
CA ARG A 3 -9.48 -11.63 -11.02
C ARG A 3 -8.38 -12.09 -10.03
N LYS A 4 -8.51 -13.30 -9.47
CA LYS A 4 -7.53 -13.92 -8.57
C LYS A 4 -6.57 -14.88 -9.30
N ARG A 5 -6.49 -14.80 -10.63
CA ARG A 5 -5.63 -15.65 -11.49
C ARG A 5 -6.00 -17.14 -11.39
N GLY A 6 -7.30 -17.41 -11.23
CA GLY A 6 -7.81 -18.77 -11.20
C GLY A 6 -7.97 -19.32 -12.61
N GLU A 7 -7.42 -20.50 -12.84
CA GLU A 7 -7.68 -21.29 -14.03
C GLU A 7 -8.86 -22.22 -13.74
N GLN A 8 -9.90 -22.14 -14.57
CA GLN A 8 -11.05 -23.02 -14.42
C GLN A 8 -10.70 -24.39 -14.98
N GLU A 9 -10.77 -25.43 -14.16
CA GLU A 9 -10.52 -26.81 -14.58
C GLU A 9 -11.82 -27.49 -15.01
N SER A 10 -12.89 -27.33 -14.23
CA SER A 10 -14.18 -27.93 -14.56
C SER A 10 -15.37 -27.12 -14.04
N LEU A 11 -16.49 -27.28 -14.74
CA LEU A 11 -17.80 -26.80 -14.33
C LEU A 11 -18.79 -27.92 -14.58
N THR A 12 -19.40 -28.41 -13.50
CA THR A 12 -20.34 -29.51 -13.53
C THR A 12 -21.65 -29.08 -12.89
N TYR A 13 -22.76 -29.24 -13.60
CA TYR A 13 -24.09 -29.05 -13.03
C TYR A 13 -24.44 -30.30 -12.22
N VAL A 14 -24.62 -30.14 -10.91
CA VAL A 14 -25.01 -31.25 -10.02
C VAL A 14 -26.51 -31.45 -10.11
N ASP A 15 -27.26 -30.34 -10.11
CA ASP A 15 -28.72 -30.29 -10.25
C ASP A 15 -29.12 -29.02 -11.02
N SER A 16 -30.43 -28.83 -11.26
CA SER A 16 -30.98 -27.60 -11.86
C SER A 16 -30.67 -26.31 -11.08
N SER A 17 -30.30 -26.42 -9.81
CA SER A 17 -30.03 -25.29 -8.90
C SER A 17 -28.60 -25.23 -8.36
N ARG A 18 -27.76 -26.25 -8.63
CA ARG A 18 -26.43 -26.39 -8.00
C ARG A 18 -25.36 -26.63 -9.04
N ILE A 19 -24.26 -25.88 -8.90
CA ILE A 19 -23.10 -25.96 -9.79
C ILE A 19 -21.88 -26.28 -8.94
N TYR A 20 -21.12 -27.27 -9.38
CA TYR A 20 -19.80 -27.59 -8.86
C TYR A 20 -18.73 -26.95 -9.75
N LEU A 21 -17.83 -26.17 -9.15
CA LEU A 21 -16.78 -25.44 -9.85
C LEU A 21 -15.41 -25.90 -9.33
N LYS A 22 -14.57 -26.42 -10.22
CA LYS A 22 -13.17 -26.71 -9.90
C LYS A 22 -12.27 -25.64 -10.51
N TYR A 23 -11.49 -24.99 -9.67
CA TYR A 23 -10.54 -23.95 -10.06
C TYR A 23 -9.18 -24.24 -9.44
N ARG A 24 -8.13 -24.04 -10.23
CA ARG A 24 -6.76 -23.96 -9.73
C ARG A 24 -6.44 -22.51 -9.41
N LEU A 25 -6.08 -22.23 -8.15
CA LEU A 25 -5.86 -20.88 -7.64
C LEU A 25 -4.56 -20.82 -6.83
N PRO A 26 -3.77 -19.74 -6.97
CA PRO A 26 -2.65 -19.49 -6.07
C PRO A 26 -3.12 -19.34 -4.62
N LEU A 27 -2.55 -20.12 -3.70
CA LEU A 27 -2.98 -20.15 -2.30
C LEU A 27 -2.92 -18.76 -1.64
N ASN A 28 -1.93 -17.94 -1.99
CA ASN A 28 -1.79 -16.57 -1.48
C ASN A 28 -2.99 -15.65 -1.79
N GLU A 29 -3.74 -15.94 -2.86
CA GLU A 29 -4.95 -15.20 -3.23
C GLU A 29 -6.20 -15.75 -2.52
N VAL A 30 -6.17 -17.01 -2.10
CA VAL A 30 -7.26 -17.67 -1.37
C VAL A 30 -7.24 -17.28 0.11
N VAL A 31 -6.06 -17.23 0.73
CA VAL A 31 -5.92 -16.93 2.17
C VAL A 31 -6.44 -15.53 2.53
N VAL A 32 -6.47 -14.59 1.58
CA VAL A 32 -6.88 -13.20 1.83
C VAL A 32 -8.27 -12.92 1.22
N ASP A 33 -9.24 -12.64 2.09
CA ASP A 33 -10.62 -12.19 1.80
C ASP A 33 -11.44 -13.07 0.84
N PHE A 34 -10.99 -14.29 0.53
CA PHE A 34 -11.71 -15.14 -0.42
C PHE A 34 -13.03 -15.66 0.16
N PHE A 35 -13.00 -16.14 1.41
CA PHE A 35 -14.16 -16.73 2.06
C PHE A 35 -15.29 -15.71 2.23
N ASP A 36 -14.96 -14.52 2.73
CA ASP A 36 -15.93 -13.44 2.94
C ASP A 36 -16.52 -12.95 1.61
N GLN A 37 -15.69 -12.79 0.57
CA GLN A 37 -16.16 -12.42 -0.77
C GLN A 37 -17.06 -13.51 -1.37
N LEU A 38 -16.69 -14.78 -1.22
CA LEU A 38 -17.48 -15.89 -1.74
C LEU A 38 -18.85 -15.93 -1.09
N LYS A 39 -18.90 -15.87 0.24
CA LYS A 39 -20.15 -15.86 1.01
C LYS A 39 -20.99 -14.64 0.69
N SER A 40 -20.39 -13.46 0.51
CA SER A 40 -21.11 -12.25 0.13
C SER A 40 -21.75 -12.37 -1.26
N VAL A 41 -20.99 -12.81 -2.28
CA VAL A 41 -21.48 -12.95 -3.65
C VAL A 41 -22.56 -14.03 -3.77
N SER A 42 -22.42 -15.11 -2.99
CA SER A 42 -23.37 -16.22 -2.99
C SER A 42 -24.52 -16.06 -2.00
N SER A 43 -24.66 -14.91 -1.32
CA SER A 43 -25.62 -14.74 -0.21
C SER A 43 -25.56 -15.86 0.85
N GLY A 44 -24.37 -16.41 1.10
CA GLY A 44 -24.12 -17.49 2.07
C GLY A 44 -24.20 -18.91 1.52
N TYR A 45 -24.79 -19.12 0.34
CA TYR A 45 -25.09 -20.45 -0.21
C TYR A 45 -23.88 -21.25 -0.72
N ALA A 46 -22.78 -20.60 -1.11
CA ALA A 46 -21.61 -21.30 -1.62
C ALA A 46 -20.79 -21.93 -0.47
N SER A 47 -20.38 -23.18 -0.66
CA SER A 47 -19.33 -23.84 0.11
C SER A 47 -18.01 -23.82 -0.68
N PHE A 48 -16.90 -23.90 0.03
CA PHE A 48 -15.57 -23.92 -0.56
C PHE A 48 -14.70 -24.91 0.19
N ASP A 49 -13.97 -25.69 -0.58
CA ASP A 49 -12.95 -26.61 -0.10
C ASP A 49 -11.74 -26.49 -1.03
N TYR A 50 -10.54 -26.77 -0.51
CA TYR A 50 -9.31 -26.71 -1.29
C TYR A 50 -8.38 -27.87 -0.95
N GLU A 51 -7.74 -28.38 -1.98
CA GLU A 51 -6.67 -29.37 -1.90
C GLU A 51 -5.36 -28.73 -2.39
N ASP A 52 -4.23 -29.21 -1.87
CA ASP A 52 -2.93 -28.79 -2.39
C ASP A 52 -2.75 -29.34 -3.82
N SER A 53 -2.37 -28.45 -4.74
CA SER A 53 -2.14 -28.78 -6.15
C SER A 53 -0.67 -28.68 -6.55
N GLY A 54 0.23 -28.54 -5.57
CA GLY A 54 1.67 -28.46 -5.76
C GLY A 54 2.16 -27.05 -6.10
N TYR A 55 3.47 -26.95 -6.34
CA TYR A 55 4.12 -25.68 -6.67
C TYR A 55 4.12 -25.43 -8.17
N GLN A 56 3.86 -24.18 -8.54
CA GLN A 56 3.90 -23.71 -9.93
C GLN A 56 4.79 -22.47 -10.03
N GLU A 57 5.50 -22.34 -11.14
CA GLU A 57 6.26 -21.14 -11.46
C GLU A 57 5.31 -19.94 -11.64
N ALA A 58 5.68 -18.81 -11.04
CA ALA A 58 4.93 -17.56 -11.14
C ALA A 58 5.87 -16.37 -11.19
N ASP A 59 5.48 -15.33 -11.94
CA ASP A 59 6.25 -14.08 -12.03
C ASP A 59 6.01 -13.22 -10.78
N LEU A 60 6.73 -13.59 -9.72
CA LEU A 60 6.71 -12.93 -8.42
C LEU A 60 7.83 -11.92 -8.31
N ILE A 61 7.54 -10.80 -7.65
CA ILE A 61 8.49 -9.72 -7.40
C ILE A 61 8.41 -9.27 -5.94
N LYS A 62 9.57 -8.91 -5.38
CA LYS A 62 9.67 -8.26 -4.06
C LYS A 62 9.36 -6.77 -4.21
N LEU A 63 8.25 -6.33 -3.62
CA LEU A 63 7.88 -4.92 -3.52
C LEU A 63 8.44 -4.36 -2.21
N ARG A 64 9.35 -3.41 -2.32
CA ARG A 64 10.04 -2.73 -1.22
C ARG A 64 9.32 -1.44 -0.90
N ILE A 65 9.19 -1.08 0.37
CA ILE A 65 8.64 0.22 0.79
C ILE A 65 9.79 1.09 1.29
N LEU A 66 9.81 2.34 0.81
CA LEU A 66 10.81 3.33 1.18
C LEU A 66 10.14 4.55 1.81
N LEU A 67 10.67 4.99 2.94
CA LEU A 67 10.34 6.23 3.61
C LEU A 67 11.52 7.19 3.46
N ASN A 68 11.31 8.31 2.77
CA ASN A 68 12.37 9.28 2.44
C ASN A 68 13.61 8.63 1.79
N SER A 69 13.39 7.65 0.91
CA SER A 69 14.44 6.86 0.23
C SER A 69 15.20 5.87 1.13
N LYS A 70 14.82 5.71 2.41
CA LYS A 70 15.30 4.62 3.26
C LYS A 70 14.32 3.47 3.18
N GLU A 71 14.82 2.26 2.91
CA GLU A 71 13.98 1.06 2.93
C GLU A 71 13.55 0.72 4.36
N VAL A 72 12.33 0.22 4.47
CA VAL A 72 11.78 -0.42 5.67
C VAL A 72 11.51 -1.88 5.30
N ASP A 73 12.44 -2.76 5.66
CA ASP A 73 12.42 -4.18 5.26
C ASP A 73 11.19 -4.92 5.78
N GLU A 74 10.68 -4.50 6.94
CA GLU A 74 9.52 -5.08 7.61
C GLU A 74 8.22 -4.91 6.81
N LEU A 75 8.18 -3.94 5.89
CA LEU A 75 7.03 -3.68 5.01
C LEU A 75 7.20 -4.29 3.61
N ALA A 76 8.28 -5.03 3.36
CA ALA A 76 8.49 -5.67 2.07
C ALA A 76 7.50 -6.82 1.88
N ILE A 77 6.88 -6.88 0.69
CA ILE A 77 5.88 -7.90 0.35
C ILE A 77 6.19 -8.54 -1.00
N ILE A 78 5.95 -9.83 -1.12
CA ILE A 78 6.06 -10.56 -2.39
C ILE A 78 4.69 -10.52 -3.08
N VAL A 79 4.68 -10.02 -4.32
CA VAL A 79 3.46 -9.86 -5.12
C VAL A 79 3.70 -10.31 -6.55
N HIS A 80 2.63 -10.71 -7.23
CA HIS A 80 2.69 -10.98 -8.65
C HIS A 80 2.95 -9.69 -9.44
N ARG A 81 3.76 -9.75 -10.51
CA ARG A 81 4.18 -8.57 -11.28
C ARG A 81 3.02 -7.69 -11.74
N THR A 82 1.94 -8.30 -12.24
CA THR A 82 0.76 -7.58 -12.75
C THR A 82 0.02 -6.78 -11.68
N LYS A 83 0.02 -7.24 -10.41
CA LYS A 83 -0.67 -6.58 -9.30
C LYS A 83 0.20 -5.59 -8.52
N SER A 84 1.50 -5.57 -8.79
CA SER A 84 2.48 -4.79 -8.03
C SER A 84 2.14 -3.31 -7.92
N ARG A 85 1.61 -2.70 -8.99
CA ARG A 85 1.24 -1.27 -8.99
C ARG A 85 0.01 -0.96 -8.15
N GLU A 86 -1.04 -1.77 -8.29
CA GLU A 86 -2.28 -1.62 -7.52
C GLU A 86 -1.99 -1.79 -6.03
N VAL A 87 -1.27 -2.86 -5.68
CA VAL A 87 -0.85 -3.14 -4.31
C VAL A 87 0.05 -2.03 -3.77
N GLY A 88 1.08 -1.63 -4.50
CA GLY A 88 2.00 -0.58 -4.05
C GLY A 88 1.27 0.73 -3.76
N LYS A 89 0.29 1.11 -4.61
CA LYS A 89 -0.54 2.30 -4.39
C LYS A 89 -1.40 2.16 -3.13
N ALA A 90 -2.04 1.01 -2.92
CA ALA A 90 -2.86 0.76 -1.75
C ALA A 90 -2.04 0.82 -0.45
N VAL A 91 -0.85 0.20 -0.44
CA VAL A 91 0.07 0.23 0.71
C VAL A 91 0.53 1.67 1.00
N CYS A 92 0.96 2.42 -0.02
CA CYS A 92 1.37 3.81 0.17
C CYS A 92 0.22 4.70 0.68
N ALA A 93 -1.01 4.47 0.23
CA ALA A 93 -2.19 5.20 0.71
C ALA A 93 -2.50 4.90 2.18
N LYS A 94 -2.52 3.61 2.57
CA LYS A 94 -2.74 3.20 3.97
C LYS A 94 -1.67 3.78 4.90
N LEU A 95 -0.39 3.71 4.51
CA LEU A 95 0.71 4.29 5.28
C LEU A 95 0.60 5.81 5.43
N LYS A 96 0.09 6.52 4.42
CA LYS A 96 -0.13 7.97 4.49
C LYS A 96 -1.17 8.35 5.53
N GLU A 97 -2.18 7.51 5.73
CA GLU A 97 -3.24 7.71 6.74
C GLU A 97 -2.74 7.36 8.15
N SER A 98 -1.93 6.32 8.29
CA SER A 98 -1.44 5.87 9.60
C SER A 98 -0.22 6.65 10.11
N ILE A 99 0.63 7.19 9.24
CA ILE A 99 1.82 7.94 9.66
C ILE A 99 1.44 9.39 9.98
N PRO A 100 1.75 9.88 11.20
CA PRO A 100 1.44 11.26 11.58
C PRO A 100 2.24 12.28 10.77
N ARG A 101 1.62 13.45 10.55
CA ARG A 101 2.25 14.55 9.80
C ARG A 101 3.42 15.12 10.59
N GLN A 102 4.57 15.25 9.94
CA GLN A 102 5.76 15.88 10.51
C GLN A 102 5.95 17.33 10.05
N LEU A 103 6.91 18.06 10.64
CA LEU A 103 7.26 19.43 10.24
C LEU A 103 7.92 19.53 8.85
N TYR A 104 8.36 18.40 8.31
CA TYR A 104 8.90 18.25 6.97
C TYR A 104 8.04 17.28 6.15
N GLU A 105 8.28 17.26 4.84
CA GLU A 105 7.55 16.41 3.93
C GLU A 105 8.11 14.98 3.99
N VAL A 106 7.24 14.01 4.20
CA VAL A 106 7.59 12.59 4.21
C VAL A 106 7.14 11.96 2.89
N ALA A 107 8.09 11.45 2.12
CA ALA A 107 7.83 10.72 0.89
C ALA A 107 7.72 9.22 1.20
N ILE A 108 6.58 8.62 0.84
CA ILE A 108 6.34 7.18 0.94
C ILE A 108 6.40 6.63 -0.48
N GLN A 109 7.21 5.61 -0.72
CA GLN A 109 7.45 5.07 -2.05
C GLN A 109 7.38 3.56 -2.02
N ALA A 110 6.74 2.97 -3.03
CA ALA A 110 6.85 1.54 -3.31
C ALA A 110 7.80 1.37 -4.50
N ALA A 111 8.79 0.48 -4.37
CA ALA A 111 9.77 0.22 -5.41
C ALA A 111 9.93 -1.28 -5.71
N ILE A 112 10.29 -1.56 -6.96
CA ILE A 112 10.74 -2.87 -7.41
C ILE A 112 12.18 -2.67 -7.90
N GLY A 113 13.15 -3.26 -7.21
CA GLY A 113 14.56 -2.98 -7.48
C GLY A 113 14.87 -1.49 -7.34
N SER A 114 15.28 -0.85 -8.45
CA SER A 114 15.55 0.59 -8.54
C SER A 114 14.36 1.43 -9.00
N LYS A 115 13.30 0.80 -9.52
CA LYS A 115 12.15 1.49 -10.12
C LYS A 115 11.09 1.78 -9.06
N ILE A 116 10.71 3.06 -8.93
CA ILE A 116 9.57 3.48 -8.10
C ILE A 116 8.27 3.23 -8.88
N VAL A 117 7.35 2.50 -8.27
CA VAL A 117 6.08 2.07 -8.88
C VAL A 117 4.91 2.92 -8.40
N ALA A 118 4.91 3.27 -7.13
CA ALA A 118 3.93 4.15 -6.52
C ALA A 118 4.62 5.10 -5.55
N ARG A 119 4.05 6.30 -5.40
CA ARG A 119 4.55 7.32 -4.49
C ARG A 119 3.38 8.09 -3.90
N GLU A 120 3.40 8.24 -2.59
CA GLU A 120 2.55 9.13 -1.83
C GLU A 120 3.40 10.12 -1.03
N THR A 121 2.79 11.23 -0.62
CA THR A 121 3.51 12.29 0.08
C THR A 121 2.66 12.86 1.19
N ILE A 122 3.19 12.81 2.41
CA ILE A 122 2.58 13.43 3.58
C ILE A 122 3.03 14.88 3.63
N LYS A 123 2.05 15.79 3.55
CA LYS A 123 2.31 17.23 3.58
C LYS A 123 2.86 17.65 4.94
N ALA A 124 3.96 18.38 4.90
CA ALA A 124 4.57 18.99 6.08
C ALA A 124 3.58 19.90 6.83
N LEU A 125 3.60 19.86 8.15
CA LEU A 125 3.01 20.89 9.00
C LEU A 125 3.76 22.20 8.78
N ARG A 126 3.03 23.32 8.77
CA ARG A 126 3.61 24.64 8.51
C ARG A 126 3.02 25.66 9.47
N LYS A 127 3.88 26.25 10.30
CA LYS A 127 3.56 27.47 11.04
C LYS A 127 3.43 28.64 10.08
N ASN A 128 2.39 29.45 10.23
CA ASN A 128 2.26 30.71 9.51
C ASN A 128 3.27 31.74 10.07
N VAL A 129 4.45 31.81 9.44
CA VAL A 129 5.53 32.72 9.84
C VAL A 129 5.24 34.18 9.50
N LEU A 130 4.25 34.45 8.64
CA LEU A 130 3.90 35.79 8.17
C LEU A 130 2.80 36.46 8.99
N ALA A 131 2.23 35.76 9.99
CA ALA A 131 1.08 36.25 10.75
C ALA A 131 1.31 37.61 11.45
N LYS A 132 2.57 37.96 11.78
CA LYS A 132 2.95 39.25 12.40
C LYS A 132 3.52 40.27 11.40
N CYS A 133 3.46 39.98 10.10
CA CYS A 133 3.97 40.86 9.05
C CYS A 133 2.84 41.75 8.52
N TYR A 134 2.55 42.85 9.22
CA TYR A 134 1.47 43.78 8.88
C TYR A 134 1.83 44.77 7.75
N GLY A 135 3.08 44.81 7.30
CA GLY A 135 3.58 45.75 6.29
C GLY A 135 3.82 45.16 4.89
N GLY A 136 4.10 46.05 3.95
CA GLY A 136 4.48 45.76 2.56
C GLY A 136 5.93 45.31 2.35
N ASP A 137 6.75 45.22 3.40
CA ASP A 137 8.15 44.82 3.30
C ASP A 137 8.31 43.35 2.87
N ILE A 138 8.53 43.17 1.57
CA ILE A 138 8.76 41.88 0.92
C ILE A 138 10.05 41.22 1.43
N THR A 139 11.08 42.01 1.76
CA THR A 139 12.39 41.48 2.17
C THR A 139 12.28 40.71 3.48
N ARG A 140 11.53 41.25 4.46
CA ARG A 140 11.25 40.57 5.74
C ARG A 140 10.44 39.29 5.56
N LYS A 141 9.41 39.30 4.70
CA LYS A 141 8.61 38.09 4.38
C LYS A 141 9.50 37.01 3.76
N MET A 142 10.33 37.37 2.79
CA MET A 142 11.27 36.45 2.13
C MET A 142 12.29 35.87 3.11
N LYS A 143 12.85 36.67 4.02
CA LYS A 143 13.81 36.20 5.04
C LYS A 143 13.21 35.12 5.95
N LEU A 144 11.96 35.31 6.39
CA LEU A 144 11.24 34.34 7.23
C LEU A 144 10.93 33.04 6.47
N LEU A 145 10.53 33.16 5.20
CA LEU A 145 10.27 32.01 4.33
C LEU A 145 11.53 31.19 4.06
N LYS A 146 12.66 31.85 3.76
CA LYS A 146 13.96 31.18 3.56
C LYS A 146 14.38 30.42 4.81
N ARG A 147 14.33 31.05 5.98
CA ARG A 147 14.66 30.39 7.26
C ARG A 147 13.76 29.18 7.54
N GLN A 148 12.47 29.27 7.22
CA GLN A 148 11.55 28.14 7.36
C GLN A 148 11.90 27.00 6.39
N ALA A 149 12.20 27.30 5.13
CA ALA A 149 12.56 26.30 4.13
C ALA A 149 13.86 25.57 4.47
N GLU A 150 14.89 26.30 4.90
CA GLU A 150 16.18 25.73 5.34
C GLU A 150 16.02 24.83 6.56
N GLY A 151 15.23 25.27 7.56
CA GLY A 151 14.90 24.47 8.72
C GLY A 151 14.25 23.14 8.34
N LYS A 152 13.25 23.16 7.44
CA LYS A 152 12.61 21.94 6.93
C LYS A 152 13.55 21.05 6.14
N LYS A 153 14.44 21.62 5.32
CA LYS A 153 15.45 20.86 4.55
C LYS A 153 16.42 20.14 5.48
N LYS A 154 16.85 20.80 6.57
CA LYS A 154 17.70 20.20 7.61
C LYS A 154 16.94 19.07 8.32
N MET A 155 15.71 19.32 8.76
CA MET A 155 14.86 18.29 9.39
C MET A 155 14.64 17.09 8.48
N LYS A 156 14.44 17.27 7.15
CA LYS A 156 14.26 16.15 6.23
C LYS A 156 15.50 15.25 6.10
N LYS A 157 16.71 15.80 6.20
CA LYS A 157 17.95 15.02 6.09
C LYS A 157 18.19 14.14 7.32
N PHE A 158 17.93 14.67 8.50
CA PHE A 158 18.21 13.99 9.78
C PHE A 158 16.97 13.33 10.39
N GLY A 159 15.79 13.65 9.89
CA GLY A 159 14.52 13.16 10.38
C GLY A 159 14.39 11.66 10.13
N ASN A 160 14.24 10.91 11.21
CA ASN A 160 13.77 9.54 11.13
C ASN A 160 12.24 9.54 11.17
N VAL A 161 11.62 8.70 10.35
CA VAL A 161 10.17 8.50 10.38
C VAL A 161 9.95 7.18 11.07
N GLU A 162 9.54 7.23 12.33
CA GLU A 162 9.15 6.03 13.05
C GLU A 162 7.77 5.59 12.56
N VAL A 163 7.64 4.32 12.21
CA VAL A 163 6.38 3.73 11.74
C VAL A 163 5.65 3.18 12.97
N PRO A 164 4.46 3.69 13.31
CA PRO A 164 3.68 3.15 14.42
C PRO A 164 3.34 1.67 14.21
N LYS A 165 3.28 0.87 15.27
CA LYS A 165 2.86 -0.55 15.21
C LYS A 165 1.50 -0.73 14.52
N GLU A 166 0.57 0.20 14.76
CA GLU A 166 -0.76 0.20 14.15
C GLU A 166 -0.71 0.32 12.62
N ALA A 167 0.25 1.08 12.09
CA ALA A 167 0.44 1.25 10.65
C ALA A 167 0.89 -0.05 9.97
N PHE A 168 1.62 -0.93 10.68
CA PHE A 168 1.98 -2.25 10.17
C PHE A 168 0.75 -3.15 10.06
N LEU A 169 -0.07 -3.18 11.11
CA LEU A 169 -1.30 -3.98 11.13
C LEU A 169 -2.30 -3.51 10.06
N SER A 170 -2.40 -2.20 9.82
CA SER A 170 -3.31 -1.65 8.81
C SER A 170 -2.88 -2.01 7.38
N VAL A 171 -1.59 -2.11 7.12
CA VAL A 171 -1.06 -2.55 5.81
C VAL A 171 -1.26 -4.05 5.59
N LEU A 172 -1.13 -4.86 6.65
CA LEU A 172 -1.31 -6.31 6.59
C LEU A 172 -2.77 -6.75 6.53
N LYS A 173 -3.68 -6.05 7.22
CA LYS A 173 -5.13 -6.21 7.03
C LYS A 173 -5.50 -5.61 5.68
N ARG A 174 -5.72 -6.45 4.67
CA ARG A 174 -6.19 -5.97 3.38
C ARG A 174 -7.63 -5.52 3.45
#